data_AF-A0A936RYA0-F1
#
_entry.id   AF-A0A936RYA0-F1
#
_cell.length_a   1.000
_cell.length_b   1.000
_cell.length_c   1.000
_cell.angle_alpha   90.00
_cell.angle_beta   90.00
_cell.angle_gamma   90.00
#
_symmetry.space_group_name_H-M   'P 1'
#
loop_
_entity.id
_entity.type
_entity.pdbx_description
1 polymer ?
#
loop_
_entity_poly.entity_id
_entity_poly.type
_entity_poly.pdbx_seq_one_letter_code
_entity_poly.pdbx_strand_id
1 'polypeptide(L)'
;MYEIWLAANILWELALTYWPLLAIYGAVLAVLLLVALRARPLPWRRRLPVALIVGVLVCVVCMLSVPGLIGAQLSDLAYWVDWANLFAVSAGFGAAAALLAWPLAAWQGRRA
;
A
#
# COMPACT_ATOMS: atom_id res chain seq x y z
N MET A 1 -24.50 4.55 14.12
CA MET A 1 -24.03 4.66 12.72
C MET A 1 -23.68 3.26 12.23
N TYR A 2 -24.00 2.90 10.99
CA TYR A 2 -23.58 1.61 10.42
C TYR A 2 -22.04 1.49 10.49
N GLU A 3 -21.52 0.32 10.86
CA GLU A 3 -20.07 0.10 11.11
C GLU A 3 -19.18 0.54 9.93
N ILE A 4 -19.69 0.43 8.70
CA ILE A 4 -19.00 0.87 7.48
C ILE A 4 -18.80 2.40 7.45
N TRP A 5 -19.77 3.18 7.93
CA TRP A 5 -19.64 4.64 8.01
C TRP A 5 -18.62 5.05 9.07
N LEU A 6 -18.54 4.30 10.17
CA LEU A 6 -17.51 4.53 11.19
C LEU A 6 -16.11 4.28 10.61
N ALA A 7 -15.92 3.13 9.95
CA ALA A 7 -14.63 2.79 9.33
C ALA A 7 -14.21 3.81 8.26
N ALA A 8 -15.13 4.22 7.37
CA ALA A 8 -14.85 5.25 6.37
C ALA A 8 -14.51 6.60 6.99
N ASN A 9 -15.19 6.99 8.08
CA ASN A 9 -14.91 8.23 8.77
C ASN A 9 -13.54 8.20 9.48
N ILE A 10 -13.16 7.08 10.09
CA ILE A 10 -11.82 6.90 10.67
C ILE A 10 -10.75 7.07 9.59
N LEU A 11 -10.93 6.46 8.41
CA LEU A 11 -10.01 6.60 7.30
C LEU A 11 -9.92 8.05 6.81
N TRP A 12 -11.05 8.76 6.76
CA TRP A 12 -11.08 10.17 6.39
C TRP A 12 -10.35 11.06 7.40
N GLU A 13 -10.60 10.86 8.69
CA GLU A 13 -9.91 11.60 9.77
C GLU A 13 -8.40 11.29 9.78
N LEU A 14 -8.01 10.03 9.58
CA LEU A 14 -6.60 9.64 9.41
C LEU A 14 -5.98 10.30 8.19
N ALA A 15 -6.69 10.35 7.06
CA ALA A 15 -6.19 10.99 5.85
C ALA A 15 -5.98 12.50 6.04
N LEU A 16 -6.88 13.17 6.76
CA LEU A 16 -6.72 14.56 7.14
C LEU A 16 -5.59 14.76 8.15
N THR A 17 -5.45 13.87 9.13
CA THR A 17 -4.39 13.94 10.13
C THR A 17 -3.00 13.77 9.51
N TYR A 18 -2.87 12.83 8.58
CA TYR A 18 -1.62 12.49 7.90
C TYR A 18 -1.55 13.04 6.46
N TRP A 19 -2.32 14.07 6.15
CA TRP A 19 -2.37 14.67 4.81
C TRP A 19 -1.00 15.07 4.25
N PRO A 20 -0.03 15.60 5.05
CA PRO A 20 1.28 15.97 4.50
C PRO A 20 2.06 14.74 4.03
N LEU A 21 1.96 13.62 4.75
CA LEU A 21 2.60 12.36 4.38
C LEU A 21 1.98 11.79 3.10
N LEU A 22 0.65 11.85 2.96
CA LEU A 22 -0.05 11.44 1.74
C LEU A 22 0.36 12.31 0.54
N ALA A 23 0.52 13.62 0.75
CA ALA A 23 0.98 14.54 -0.27
C ALA A 23 2.42 14.24 -0.71
N ILE A 24 3.34 13.99 0.23
CA ILE A 24 4.72 13.59 -0.05
C ILE A 24 4.74 12.26 -0.81
N TYR A 25 3.98 11.27 -0.37
CA TYR A 25 3.85 9.99 -1.05
C TYR A 25 3.37 10.16 -2.50
N GLY A 26 2.32 10.97 -2.70
CA GLY A 26 1.80 11.31 -4.02
C GLY A 26 2.82 12.01 -4.91
N ALA A 27 3.58 12.96 -4.35
CA ALA A 27 4.66 13.65 -5.06
C ALA A 27 5.79 12.69 -5.49
N VAL A 28 6.23 11.80 -4.60
CA VAL A 28 7.25 10.78 -4.91
C VAL A 28 6.75 9.87 -6.02
N LEU A 29 5.52 9.37 -5.92
CA LEU A 29 4.92 8.52 -6.95
C LEU A 29 4.82 9.26 -8.29
N ALA A 30 4.39 10.52 -8.30
CA ALA A 30 4.30 11.34 -9.50
C ALA A 30 5.68 11.53 -10.16
N VAL A 31 6.71 11.85 -9.39
CA VAL A 31 8.09 11.97 -9.90
C VAL A 31 8.57 10.65 -10.50
N LEU A 32 8.36 9.52 -9.81
CA LEU A 32 8.76 8.20 -10.31
C LEU A 32 8.05 7.84 -11.62
N LEU A 33 6.75 8.11 -11.73
CA LEU A 33 5.99 7.89 -12.95
C LEU A 33 6.46 8.80 -14.09
N LEU A 34 6.71 10.09 -13.82
CA LEU A 34 7.22 11.02 -14.83
C LEU A 34 8.60 10.62 -15.36
N VAL A 35 9.51 10.20 -14.48
CA VAL A 35 10.83 9.70 -14.86
C VAL A 35 10.72 8.44 -15.69
N ALA A 36 9.86 7.49 -15.28
CA ALA A 36 9.63 6.26 -16.03
C ALA A 36 9.02 6.53 -17.42
N LEU A 37 8.01 7.40 -17.52
CA LEU A 37 7.35 7.73 -18.78
C LEU A 37 8.29 8.38 -19.80
N ARG A 38 9.25 9.20 -19.34
CA ARG A 38 10.26 9.84 -20.20
C ARG A 38 11.31 8.85 -20.73
N ALA A 39 11.52 7.71 -20.08
CA ALA A 39 12.62 6.80 -20.35
C ALA A 39 12.33 5.71 -21.43
N ARG A 40 11.52 6.00 -22.46
CA ARG A 40 11.03 5.01 -23.44
C ARG A 40 12.14 4.16 -24.10
N PRO A 41 11.86 2.87 -24.45
CA PRO A 41 10.70 2.04 -24.09
C PRO A 41 10.95 1.23 -22.79
N LEU A 42 9.99 1.26 -21.86
CA LEU A 42 10.03 0.49 -20.61
C LEU A 42 9.06 -0.71 -20.65
N PRO A 43 9.44 -1.87 -20.07
CA PRO A 43 8.61 -3.07 -20.07
C PRO A 43 7.56 -3.08 -18.93
N TRP A 44 6.64 -2.10 -18.94
CA TRP A 44 5.63 -1.88 -17.88
C TRP A 44 4.86 -3.15 -17.48
N ARG A 45 4.36 -3.91 -18.48
CA ARG A 45 3.56 -5.13 -18.23
C ARG A 45 4.42 -6.29 -17.72
N ARG A 46 5.66 -6.41 -18.20
CA ARG A 46 6.57 -7.53 -17.83
C ARG A 46 7.07 -7.41 -16.39
N ARG A 47 7.06 -6.21 -15.81
CA ARG A 47 7.51 -5.93 -14.45
C ARG A 47 6.36 -5.75 -13.45
N LEU A 48 5.11 -5.83 -13.90
CA LEU A 48 3.93 -5.85 -13.03
C LEU A 48 3.99 -6.98 -11.96
N PRO A 49 4.42 -8.22 -12.28
CA PRO A 49 4.53 -9.28 -11.27
C PRO A 49 5.48 -8.93 -10.12
N VAL A 50 6.56 -8.20 -10.40
CA VAL A 50 7.52 -7.77 -9.36
C VAL A 50 6.86 -6.79 -8.40
N ALA A 51 6.12 -5.81 -8.93
CA ALA A 51 5.38 -4.85 -8.11
C ALA A 51 4.31 -5.54 -7.25
N LEU A 52 3.62 -6.54 -7.80
CA LEU A 52 2.64 -7.34 -7.07
C LEU A 52 3.30 -8.17 -5.96
N ILE A 53 4.45 -8.80 -6.22
CA ILE A 53 5.20 -9.54 -5.19
C ILE A 53 5.58 -8.61 -4.05
N VAL A 54 6.10 -7.42 -4.34
CA VAL A 54 6.43 -6.43 -3.31
C VAL A 54 5.19 -6.02 -2.51
N GLY A 55 4.06 -5.76 -3.19
CA GLY A 55 2.82 -5.41 -2.52
C GLY A 55 2.28 -6.52 -1.62
N VAL A 56 2.33 -7.77 -2.07
CA VAL A 56 1.93 -8.94 -1.28
C VAL A 56 2.84 -9.11 -0.06
N LEU A 57 4.16 -8.99 -0.23
CA LEU A 57 5.11 -9.07 0.89
C LEU A 57 4.83 -7.99 1.94
N VAL A 58 4.64 -6.75 1.51
CA VAL A 58 4.30 -5.64 2.42
C VAL A 58 2.96 -5.89 3.10
N CYS A 59 1.94 -6.36 2.37
CA CYS A 59 0.65 -6.72 2.95
C CYS A 59 0.79 -7.78 4.06
N VAL A 60 1.53 -8.87 3.80
CA VAL A 60 1.77 -9.92 4.79
C VAL A 60 2.52 -9.38 6.01
N VAL A 61 3.57 -8.58 5.81
CA VAL A 61 4.31 -7.95 6.91
C VAL A 61 3.39 -7.03 7.73
N CYS A 62 2.53 -6.25 7.09
CA CYS A 62 1.55 -5.41 7.77
C CYS A 62 0.53 -6.23 8.56
N MET A 63 0.00 -7.33 8.01
CA MET A 63 -0.94 -8.20 8.74
C MET A 63 -0.35 -8.74 10.04
N LEU A 64 0.97 -9.00 10.07
CA LEU A 64 1.66 -9.52 11.26
C LEU A 64 2.07 -8.42 12.24
N SER A 65 2.37 -7.22 11.76
CA SER A 65 2.92 -6.13 12.58
C SER A 65 1.87 -5.13 13.07
N VAL A 66 0.83 -4.85 12.27
CA VAL A 66 -0.22 -3.87 12.61
C VAL A 66 -0.89 -4.15 13.95
N PRO A 67 -1.30 -5.39 14.30
CA PRO A 67 -1.91 -5.66 15.60
C PRO A 67 -1.00 -5.25 16.77
N GLY A 68 0.28 -5.62 16.71
CA GLY A 68 1.26 -5.27 17.74
C GLY A 68 1.51 -3.77 17.86
N LEU A 69 1.43 -3.02 16.75
CA LEU A 69 1.60 -1.56 16.76
C LEU A 69 0.43 -0.82 17.42
N ILE A 70 -0.76 -1.41 17.42
CA ILE A 70 -1.96 -0.84 18.04
C ILE A 70 -2.25 -1.45 19.42
N GLY A 71 -1.32 -2.25 19.97
CA GLY A 71 -1.46 -2.89 21.27
C GLY A 71 -2.43 -4.09 21.30
N ALA A 72 -2.81 -4.63 20.14
CA ALA A 72 -3.66 -5.80 19.99
C ALA A 72 -2.85 -7.07 19.69
N GLN A 73 -3.40 -8.23 20.01
CA GLN A 73 -2.81 -9.53 19.67
C GLN A 73 -3.61 -10.21 18.56
N LEU A 74 -2.94 -11.03 17.74
CA LEU A 74 -3.63 -11.83 16.71
C LEU A 74 -4.67 -12.79 17.31
N SER A 75 -4.48 -13.21 18.56
CA SER A 75 -5.43 -14.02 19.33
C SER A 75 -6.72 -13.29 19.68
N ASP A 76 -6.74 -11.96 19.63
CA ASP A 76 -7.92 -11.14 19.94
C ASP A 76 -8.89 -11.07 18.74
N LEU A 77 -8.44 -11.47 17.54
CA LEU A 77 -9.22 -11.48 16.29
C LEU A 77 -10.16 -12.70 16.26
N ALA A 78 -11.13 -12.73 17.17
CA ALA A 78 -12.09 -13.82 17.28
C ALA A 78 -13.17 -13.77 16.18
N TYR A 79 -13.42 -12.61 15.58
CA TYR A 79 -14.47 -12.43 14.59
C TYR A 79 -13.92 -12.22 13.17
N TRP A 80 -14.61 -12.75 12.17
CA TRP A 80 -14.16 -12.70 10.77
C TRP A 80 -14.07 -11.26 10.22
N VAL A 81 -14.85 -10.33 10.77
CA VAL A 81 -14.79 -8.91 10.38
C VAL A 81 -13.47 -8.28 10.84
N ASP A 82 -12.91 -8.70 11.96
CA ASP A 82 -11.62 -8.17 12.43
C ASP A 82 -10.49 -8.59 11.49
N TRP A 83 -10.54 -9.84 11.00
CA TRP A 83 -9.65 -10.32 9.95
C TRP A 83 -9.82 -9.55 8.64
N ALA A 84 -11.07 -9.27 8.24
CA ALA A 84 -11.35 -8.49 7.03
C ALA A 84 -10.82 -7.05 7.14
N ASN A 85 -10.96 -6.41 8.31
CA ASN A 85 -10.45 -5.06 8.56
C ASN A 85 -8.91 -5.03 8.60
N LEU A 86 -8.28 -6.00 9.29
CA LEU A 86 -6.82 -6.13 9.30
C LEU A 86 -6.27 -6.33 7.87
N PHE A 87 -6.93 -7.18 7.09
CA PHE A 87 -6.58 -7.38 5.68
C PHE A 87 -6.77 -6.09 4.88
N ALA A 88 -7.87 -5.37 5.03
CA ALA A 88 -8.12 -4.14 4.29
C ALA A 88 -7.05 -3.06 4.56
N VAL A 89 -6.68 -2.86 5.83
CA VAL A 89 -5.62 -1.93 6.22
C VAL A 89 -4.27 -2.37 5.63
N SER A 90 -3.93 -3.65 5.79
CA SER A 90 -2.65 -4.20 5.30
C SER A 90 -2.55 -4.17 3.77
N ALA A 91 -3.67 -4.42 3.09
CA ALA A 91 -3.77 -4.33 1.63
C ALA A 91 -3.59 -2.89 1.16
N GLY A 92 -4.05 -1.89 1.92
CA GLY A 92 -3.77 -0.47 1.64
C GLY A 92 -2.26 -0.18 1.60
N PHE A 93 -1.51 -0.63 2.60
CA PHE A 93 -0.05 -0.51 2.61
C PHE A 93 0.64 -1.31 1.50
N GLY A 94 0.17 -2.53 1.25
CA GLY A 94 0.66 -3.37 0.13
C GLY A 94 0.44 -2.71 -1.23
N ALA A 95 -0.73 -2.14 -1.47
CA ALA A 95 -1.04 -1.40 -2.69
C ALA A 95 -0.17 -0.17 -2.85
N ALA A 96 0.06 0.60 -1.77
CA ALA A 96 0.96 1.74 -1.79
C ALA A 96 2.40 1.33 -2.15
N ALA A 97 2.91 0.25 -1.53
CA ALA A 97 4.22 -0.28 -1.86
C ALA A 97 4.31 -0.77 -3.32
N ALA A 98 3.29 -1.47 -3.82
CA ALA A 98 3.24 -1.92 -5.20
C ALA A 98 3.25 -0.75 -6.19
N LEU A 99 2.51 0.33 -5.91
CA LEU A 99 2.46 1.53 -6.74
C LEU A 99 3.82 2.20 -6.87
N LEU A 100 4.61 2.26 -5.79
CA LEU A 100 5.99 2.77 -5.84
C LEU A 100 6.96 1.80 -6.51
N ALA A 101 6.82 0.50 -6.24
CA ALA A 101 7.68 -0.54 -6.80
C ALA A 101 7.53 -0.67 -8.32
N TRP A 102 6.35 -0.39 -8.87
CA TRP A 102 6.07 -0.57 -10.29
C TRP A 102 6.92 0.30 -11.22
N PRO A 103 6.97 1.66 -11.09
CA PRO A 103 7.84 2.48 -11.91
C PRO A 103 9.33 2.18 -11.68
N LEU A 104 9.72 1.83 -10.45
CA LEU A 104 11.10 1.43 -10.12
C LEU A 104 11.50 0.13 -10.81
N ALA A 105 10.66 -0.90 -10.77
CA ALA A 105 10.91 -2.18 -11.42
C ALA A 105 10.91 -2.06 -12.95
N ALA A 106 10.03 -1.22 -13.50
CA ALA A 106 10.04 -0.88 -14.92
C ALA A 106 11.39 -0.26 -15.33
N TRP A 107 11.92 0.68 -14.52
CA TRP A 107 13.19 1.34 -14.78
C TRP A 107 14.41 0.41 -14.67
N GLN A 108 14.45 -0.47 -13.66
CA GLN A 108 15.52 -1.47 -13.50
C GLN A 108 15.54 -2.48 -14.66
N GLY A 109 14.38 -2.85 -15.19
CA GLY A 109 14.26 -3.74 -16.34
C GLY A 109 14.86 -3.19 -17.64
N ARG A 110 15.27 -1.92 -17.68
CA ARG A 110 16.04 -1.33 -18.78
C ARG A 110 17.54 -1.60 -18.68
N ARG A 111 18.07 -1.83 -17.47
CA ARG A 111 19.52 -2.02 -17.22
C ARG A 111 19.97 -3.48 -17.34
N ALA A 112 19.03 -4.43 -17.36
CA ALA A 112 19.27 -5.87 -17.50
C ALA A 112 19.03 -6.29 -18.94
#